data_AF-M3HH00-F1
#
_entry.id   AF-M3HH00-F1
#
_cell.length_a   1.000
_cell.length_b   1.000
_cell.length_c   1.000
_cell.angle_alpha   90.00
_cell.angle_beta   90.00
_cell.angle_gamma   90.00
#
_symmetry.space_group_name_H-M   'P 1'
#
loop_
_entity.id
_entity.type
_entity.pdbx_description
1 polymer ?
#
loop_
_entity_poly.entity_id
_entity_poly.type
_entity_poly.pdbx_seq_one_letter_code
_entity_poly.pdbx_strand_id
1 'polypeptide(L)'
;MVDSVTSQSYTNWELILIDDASPDENPGNYLKERSKTDSRILYFRLNKNGGISLTTQKAFEYSKGEYIAFLDHDDRLSKNALSIVVKTLQEEKIDLNFFIQTKSFNLKFQEFFHFL
;
A
#
# COMPACT_ATOMS: atom_id res chain seq x y z
N MET A 1 -7.56 -1.83 7.27
CA MET A 1 -6.82 -1.76 5.98
C MET A 1 -7.09 -2.95 5.04
N VAL A 2 -6.65 -4.19 5.33
CA VAL A 2 -6.65 -5.34 4.37
C VAL A 2 -7.96 -5.50 3.60
N ASP A 3 -9.09 -5.55 4.31
CA ASP A 3 -10.37 -5.83 3.68
C ASP A 3 -10.73 -4.80 2.61
N SER A 4 -10.36 -3.52 2.84
CA SER A 4 -10.60 -2.43 1.88
C SER A 4 -9.81 -2.59 0.59
N VAL A 5 -8.63 -3.21 0.63
CA VAL A 5 -7.84 -3.57 -0.55
C VAL A 5 -8.44 -4.80 -1.24
N THR A 6 -8.82 -5.82 -0.44
CA THR A 6 -9.38 -7.06 -1.01
C THR A 6 -10.74 -6.85 -1.68
N SER A 7 -11.50 -5.82 -1.27
CA SER A 7 -12.79 -5.46 -1.84
C SER A 7 -12.72 -4.46 -3.00
N GLN A 8 -11.52 -4.14 -3.50
CA GLN A 8 -11.37 -3.22 -4.63
C GLN A 8 -12.04 -3.79 -5.89
N SER A 9 -12.66 -2.91 -6.69
CA SER A 9 -13.26 -3.28 -7.98
C SER A 9 -12.22 -3.62 -9.04
N TYR A 10 -11.02 -3.03 -8.94
CA TYR A 10 -9.86 -3.47 -9.71
C TYR A 10 -9.22 -4.67 -9.01
N THR A 11 -8.98 -5.75 -9.75
CA THR A 11 -8.59 -7.05 -9.18
C THR A 11 -7.10 -7.40 -9.35
N ASN A 12 -6.40 -6.72 -10.26
CA ASN A 12 -5.01 -6.98 -10.61
C ASN A 12 -4.04 -6.18 -9.71
N TRP A 13 -3.98 -6.55 -8.44
CA TRP A 13 -3.10 -5.94 -7.44
C TRP A 13 -2.42 -7.03 -6.62
N GLU A 14 -1.33 -6.66 -5.98
CA GLU A 14 -0.71 -7.41 -4.87
C GLU A 14 -0.60 -6.50 -3.65
N LEU A 15 -0.77 -7.07 -2.46
CA LEU A 15 -0.67 -6.37 -1.18
C LEU A 15 0.51 -6.96 -0.41
N ILE A 16 1.61 -6.23 -0.35
CA ILE A 16 2.84 -6.64 0.33
C ILE A 16 2.87 -5.99 1.71
N LEU A 17 2.90 -6.82 2.75
CA LEU A 17 2.89 -6.39 4.15
C LEU A 17 4.17 -6.87 4.82
N ILE A 18 4.99 -5.91 5.24
CA ILE A 18 6.24 -6.16 5.97
C ILE A 18 6.05 -5.76 7.43
N ASP A 19 5.99 -6.76 8.30
CA ASP A 19 5.93 -6.58 9.74
C ASP A 19 7.33 -6.31 10.32
N ASP A 20 7.51 -5.12 10.89
CA ASP A 20 8.78 -4.60 11.41
C ASP A 20 9.10 -5.09 12.84
N ALA A 21 8.97 -6.40 13.04
CA ALA A 21 9.11 -7.06 14.33
C ALA A 21 8.12 -6.54 15.40
N SER A 22 6.83 -6.43 15.03
CA SER A 22 5.76 -5.98 15.94
C SER A 22 5.69 -6.84 17.21
N PRO A 23 5.53 -6.23 18.40
CA PRO A 23 5.50 -6.98 19.66
C PRO A 23 4.23 -7.82 19.82
N ASP A 24 3.12 -7.40 19.20
CA ASP A 24 1.88 -8.16 19.14
C ASP A 24 1.90 -9.11 17.93
N GLU A 25 1.62 -10.39 18.18
CA GLU A 25 1.55 -11.41 17.13
C GLU A 25 0.16 -11.50 16.49
N ASN A 26 -0.89 -10.96 17.13
CA ASN A 26 -2.27 -11.11 16.64
C ASN A 26 -2.47 -10.57 15.21
N PRO A 27 -1.99 -9.35 14.86
CA PRO A 27 -2.08 -8.86 13.49
C PRO A 27 -1.31 -9.75 12.51
N GLY A 28 -0.10 -10.18 12.88
CA GLY A 28 0.73 -11.06 12.05
C GLY A 28 0.06 -12.40 11.76
N ASN A 29 -0.56 -13.01 12.77
CA ASN A 29 -1.32 -14.26 12.63
C ASN A 29 -2.52 -14.09 11.69
N TYR A 30 -3.28 -13.00 11.84
CA TYR A 30 -4.37 -12.68 10.91
C TYR A 30 -3.87 -12.55 9.46
N LEU A 31 -2.79 -11.80 9.24
CA LEU A 31 -2.21 -11.59 7.91
C LEU A 31 -1.68 -12.88 7.29
N LYS A 32 -1.08 -13.75 8.10
CA LYS A 32 -0.60 -15.07 7.67
C LYS A 32 -1.74 -16.00 7.24
N GLU A 33 -2.90 -15.94 7.89
CA GLU A 33 -4.07 -16.71 7.43
C GLU A 33 -4.69 -16.11 6.16
N ARG A 34 -4.69 -14.78 6.04
CA ARG A 34 -5.15 -14.11 4.82
C ARG A 34 -4.25 -14.43 3.62
N SER A 35 -2.93 -14.48 3.77
CA SER A 35 -2.01 -14.84 2.67
C SER A 35 -2.14 -16.28 2.21
N LYS A 36 -2.62 -17.20 3.06
CA LYS A 36 -2.96 -18.58 2.65
C LYS A 36 -4.22 -18.66 1.80
N THR A 37 -5.14 -17.70 1.96
CA THR A 37 -6.47 -17.74 1.33
C THR A 37 -6.61 -16.82 0.12
N ASP A 38 -5.78 -15.78 0.03
CA ASP A 38 -5.69 -14.89 -1.14
C ASP A 38 -4.22 -14.72 -1.52
N SER A 39 -3.81 -15.32 -2.64
CA SER A 39 -2.42 -15.34 -3.10
C SER A 39 -1.88 -13.96 -3.50
N ARG A 40 -2.76 -12.95 -3.61
CA ARG A 40 -2.36 -11.55 -3.84
C ARG A 40 -1.85 -10.88 -2.56
N ILE A 41 -2.11 -11.46 -1.39
CA ILE A 41 -1.62 -10.93 -0.10
C ILE A 41 -0.32 -11.64 0.26
N LEU A 42 0.76 -10.88 0.32
CA LEU A 42 2.08 -11.36 0.69
C LEU A 42 2.45 -10.78 2.05
N TYR A 43 2.69 -11.65 3.03
CA TYR A 43 3.06 -11.25 4.39
C TYR A 43 4.46 -11.76 4.72
N PHE A 44 5.30 -10.85 5.18
CA PHE A 44 6.66 -11.13 5.67
C PHE A 44 6.87 -10.46 7.01
N ARG A 45 7.67 -11.07 7.87
CA ARG A 45 8.05 -10.52 9.17
C ARG A 45 9.57 -10.44 9.29
N LEU A 46 10.06 -9.30 9.75
CA LEU A 46 11.47 -9.10 10.05
C LEU A 46 11.81 -9.67 11.43
N ASN A 47 13.05 -10.18 11.56
CA ASN A 47 13.54 -10.73 12.83
C ASN A 47 13.85 -9.64 13.88
N LYS A 48 14.06 -8.40 13.42
CA LYS A 48 14.35 -7.23 14.24
C LYS A 48 13.74 -5.99 13.60
N ASN A 49 13.42 -5.00 14.42
CA ASN A 49 12.97 -3.70 13.94
C ASN A 49 14.08 -3.05 13.10
N GLY A 50 13.75 -2.73 11.84
CA GLY A 50 14.63 -2.09 10.88
C GLY A 50 14.10 -0.74 10.37
N GLY A 51 12.93 -0.32 10.84
CA GLY A 51 12.30 0.94 10.49
C GLY A 51 11.77 0.99 9.06
N ILE A 52 11.15 2.12 8.73
CA ILE A 52 10.44 2.31 7.45
C ILE A 52 11.33 2.12 6.22
N SER A 53 12.61 2.48 6.30
CA SER A 53 13.54 2.34 5.18
C SER A 53 13.78 0.87 4.82
N LEU A 54 14.03 0.01 5.82
CA LEU A 54 14.28 -1.41 5.58
C LEU A 54 12.99 -2.13 5.15
N THR A 55 11.87 -1.82 5.79
CA THR A 55 10.58 -2.44 5.44
C THR A 55 10.17 -2.08 4.01
N THR A 56 10.33 -0.82 3.64
CA THR A 56 10.05 -0.33 2.28
C THR A 56 10.96 -0.98 1.25
N GLN A 57 12.27 -1.03 1.51
CA GLN A 57 13.22 -1.73 0.62
C GLN A 57 12.80 -3.19 0.42
N LYS A 58 12.43 -3.89 1.51
CA LYS A 58 12.00 -5.29 1.42
C LYS A 58 10.70 -5.43 0.62
N ALA A 59 9.73 -4.54 0.81
CA ALA A 59 8.51 -4.54 0.01
C ALA A 59 8.81 -4.38 -1.50
N PHE A 60 9.76 -3.50 -1.85
CA PHE A 60 10.21 -3.32 -3.24
C PHE A 60 10.83 -4.58 -3.83
N GLU A 61 11.71 -5.27 -3.10
CA GLU A 61 12.34 -6.51 -3.55
C GLU A 61 11.31 -7.61 -3.92
N TYR A 62 10.13 -7.60 -3.28
CA TYR A 62 9.06 -8.55 -3.56
C TYR A 62 8.04 -8.08 -4.58
N SER A 63 7.99 -6.78 -4.87
CA SER A 63 7.02 -6.19 -5.80
C SER A 63 7.27 -6.61 -7.24
N LYS A 64 6.18 -6.84 -7.97
CA LYS A 64 6.15 -7.26 -9.37
C LYS A 64 5.22 -6.40 -10.22
N GLY A 65 4.36 -5.60 -9.59
CA GLY A 65 3.50 -4.65 -10.26
C GLY A 65 4.28 -3.57 -11.03
N GLU A 66 3.65 -3.06 -12.10
CA GLU A 66 4.16 -1.91 -12.88
C GLU A 66 4.09 -0.60 -12.07
N TYR A 67 3.10 -0.50 -11.18
CA TYR A 67 2.90 0.66 -10.32
C TYR A 67 2.97 0.25 -8.86
N ILE A 68 3.56 1.12 -8.05
CA ILE A 68 3.67 0.92 -6.60
C ILE A 68 2.93 2.03 -5.88
N ALA A 69 2.05 1.63 -4.97
CA ALA A 69 1.29 2.50 -4.10
C ALA A 69 1.55 2.17 -2.63
N PHE A 70 1.73 3.21 -1.82
CA PHE A 70 1.85 3.09 -0.38
C PHE A 70 0.49 3.25 0.29
N LEU A 71 0.23 2.44 1.31
CA LEU A 71 -0.98 2.49 2.12
C LEU A 71 -0.62 2.26 3.59
N ASP A 72 -0.95 3.21 4.44
CA ASP A 72 -0.75 3.08 5.87
C ASP A 72 -1.75 2.07 6.48
N HIS A 73 -1.31 1.39 7.54
CA HIS A 73 -2.06 0.30 8.16
C HIS A 73 -3.37 0.76 8.85
N ASP A 74 -3.44 2.04 9.23
CA ASP A 74 -4.61 2.71 9.80
C ASP A 74 -5.52 3.34 8.74
N ASP A 75 -5.13 3.27 7.46
CA ASP A 75 -5.91 3.77 6.34
C ASP A 75 -6.82 2.71 5.67
N ARG A 76 -7.76 3.23 4.88
CA ARG A 76 -8.72 2.43 4.10
C ARG A 76 -8.96 3.07 2.75
N LEU A 77 -9.04 2.23 1.72
CA LEU A 77 -9.38 2.65 0.37
C LEU A 77 -10.90 2.64 0.15
N SER A 78 -11.40 3.58 -0.65
CA SER A 78 -12.75 3.50 -1.20
C SER A 78 -12.83 2.37 -2.23
N LYS A 79 -14.01 1.76 -2.43
CA LYS A 79 -14.19 0.55 -3.25
C LYS A 79 -13.59 0.63 -4.67
N ASN A 80 -13.53 1.82 -5.26
CA ASN A 80 -13.08 2.04 -6.64
C ASN A 80 -11.72 2.75 -6.73
N ALA A 81 -11.02 2.96 -5.61
CA ALA A 81 -9.79 3.75 -5.56
C ALA A 81 -8.75 3.28 -6.58
N LEU A 82 -8.41 1.97 -6.58
CA LEU A 82 -7.42 1.43 -7.50
C LEU A 82 -7.85 1.54 -8.97
N SER A 83 -9.14 1.29 -9.26
CA SER A 83 -9.65 1.38 -10.64
C SER A 83 -9.57 2.79 -11.21
N ILE A 84 -9.79 3.81 -10.37
CA ILE A 84 -9.70 5.21 -10.76
C ILE A 84 -8.24 5.57 -11.05
N VAL A 85 -7.34 5.23 -10.13
CA VAL A 85 -5.90 5.54 -10.28
C VAL A 85 -5.32 4.87 -11.52
N VAL A 86 -5.55 3.56 -11.71
CA VAL A 86 -5.02 2.82 -12.87
C VAL A 86 -5.56 3.40 -14.18
N LYS A 87 -6.86 3.70 -14.24
CA LYS A 87 -7.47 4.31 -15.42
C LYS A 87 -6.81 5.65 -15.76
N THR A 88 -6.63 6.53 -14.77
CA THR A 88 -5.99 7.83 -14.96
C THR A 88 -4.55 7.70 -15.46
N LEU A 89 -3.74 6.82 -14.84
CA LEU A 89 -2.35 6.60 -15.25
C LEU A 89 -2.24 6.11 -16.70
N GLN A 90 -3.12 5.19 -17.10
CA GLN A 90 -3.15 4.62 -18.45
C GLN A 90 -3.64 5.62 -19.51
N GLU A 91 -4.68 6.41 -19.21
CA GLU A 91 -5.24 7.39 -20.13
C GLU A 91 -4.30 8.56 -20.40
N GLU A 92 -3.64 9.06 -19.36
CA GLU A 92 -2.73 10.20 -19.45
C GLU A 92 -1.32 9.78 -19.94
N LYS A 93 -1.09 8.48 -20.20
CA LYS A 93 0.21 7.88 -20.58
C LYS A 93 1.33 8.34 -19.66
N ILE A 94 1.03 8.45 -18.38
CA ILE A 94 2.00 8.93 -17.40
C ILE A 94 2.93 7.77 -17.07
N ASP A 95 4.19 7.91 -17.45
CA ASP A 95 5.28 7.03 -17.05
C ASP A 95 5.72 7.38 -15.62
N LEU A 96 4.84 7.11 -14.65
CA LEU A 96 5.07 7.34 -13.22
C LEU A 96 5.36 6.00 -12.53
N ASN A 97 6.62 5.79 -12.17
CA ASN A 97 7.07 4.57 -11.50
C ASN A 97 6.63 4.47 -10.02
N PHE A 98 6.16 5.57 -9.40
CA PHE A 98 5.76 5.61 -7.99
C PHE A 98 4.55 6.51 -7.75
N PHE A 99 3.49 5.98 -7.16
CA PHE A 99 2.36 6.78 -6.67
C PHE A 99 2.37 6.80 -5.14
N ILE A 100 2.74 7.95 -4.57
CA ILE A 100 2.66 8.15 -3.13
C ILE A 100 1.30 8.79 -2.83
N GLN A 101 0.40 8.03 -2.20
CA GLN A 101 -0.80 8.62 -1.61
C GLN A 101 -0.43 9.12 -0.20
N THR A 102 -0.12 10.41 -0.06
CA THR A 102 -0.22 11.06 1.25
C THR A 102 -1.69 11.45 1.41
N LYS A 103 -2.34 10.96 2.46
CA LYS A 103 -3.73 11.38 2.71
C LYS A 103 -3.73 12.85 3.10
N SER A 104 -4.40 13.67 2.32
CA SER A 104 -5.03 14.90 2.80
C SER A 104 -6.29 15.12 1.99
N PHE A 105 -7.40 14.54 2.44
CA PHE A 105 -8.71 15.05 2.08
C PHE A 105 -8.94 16.34 2.88
N ASN A 106 -8.34 17.43 2.42
CA ASN A 106 -8.81 18.78 2.71
C ASN A 106 -9.24 19.40 1.38
N LEU A 107 -10.54 19.29 1.10
CA LEU A 107 -11.20 20.26 0.24
C LEU A 107 -11.07 21.63 0.90
N LYS A 108 -10.07 22.43 0.48
CA LYS A 108 -10.14 23.89 0.36
C LYS A 108 -8.89 24.44 -0.34
N PHE A 109 -9.17 25.30 -1.32
CA PHE A 109 -8.24 26.13 -2.08
C PHE A 109 -7.34 27.01 -1.19
N GLN A 110 -6.26 27.49 -1.83
CA GLN A 110 -5.36 28.63 -1.53
C GLN A 110 -4.03 28.34 -0.80
N GLU A 111 -2.97 28.51 -1.60
CA GLU A 111 -1.78 29.35 -1.34
C GLU A 111 -0.72 28.96 -0.29
N PHE A 112 0.53 28.93 -0.78
CA PHE A 112 1.84 28.88 -0.08
C PHE A 112 2.11 27.60 0.75
N PHE A 113 3.31 27.00 0.72
CA PHE A 113 4.47 27.50 1.45
C PHE A 113 5.83 26.95 0.98
N HIS A 114 6.81 27.79 1.31
CA HIS A 114 8.27 27.68 1.28
C HIS A 114 8.80 26.49 2.11
N PHE A 115 9.87 25.85 1.65
CA PHE A 115 10.64 24.87 2.42
C PHE A 115 11.58 25.58 3.41
N LEU A 116 11.62 25.08 4.65
CA LEU A 116 12.81 25.08 5.50
C LEU A 116 13.08 23.63 5.90
#